data_AF-A0A846D525-F1
#
_entry.id   AF-A0A846D525-F1
#
_cell.length_a   1.000
_cell.length_b   1.000
_cell.length_c   1.000
_cell.angle_alpha   90.00
_cell.angle_beta   90.00
_cell.angle_gamma   90.00
#
_symmetry.space_group_name_H-M   'P 1'
#
loop_
_entity.id
_entity.type
_entity.pdbx_description
1 polymer ?
#
loop_
_entity_poly.entity_id
_entity_poly.type
_entity_poly.pdbx_seq_one_letter_code
_entity_poly.pdbx_strand_id
1 'polypeptide(L)' 'MKPYSIDIRTKIREARNNTNESTRQLAERFRVSYSFVNRLLRRYESTNSV' A
#
# COMPACT_ATOMS: atom_id res chain seq x y z
N MET A 1 11.58 -9.83 10.84
CA MET A 1 10.97 -9.55 9.50
C MET A 1 11.72 -8.37 8.92
N LYS A 2 12.45 -8.51 7.81
CA LYS A 2 13.09 -7.35 7.15
C LYS A 2 11.99 -6.38 6.71
N PRO A 3 12.14 -5.05 6.91
CA PRO A 3 11.20 -4.11 6.34
C PRO A 3 11.20 -4.30 4.83
N TYR A 4 10.00 -4.43 4.24
CA TYR A 4 9.86 -4.35 2.79
C TYR A 4 10.63 -3.14 2.29
N SER A 5 11.40 -3.30 1.20
CA SER A 5 12.13 -2.20 0.58
C SER A 5 11.19 -1.00 0.46
N ILE A 6 11.66 0.16 0.89
CA ILE A 6 10.92 1.44 0.88
C ILE A 6 10.20 1.64 -0.47
N ASP A 7 10.84 1.19 -1.54
CA ASP A 7 10.33 1.15 -2.91
C ASP A 7 8.93 0.52 -3.07
N ILE A 8 8.64 -0.63 -2.43
CA ILE A 8 7.33 -1.30 -2.57
C ILE A 8 6.22 -0.46 -1.94
N ARG A 9 6.49 0.16 -0.79
CA ARG A 9 5.48 0.97 -0.09
C ARG A 9 5.12 2.22 -0.88
N THR A 10 6.13 2.87 -1.45
CA THR A 10 5.95 4.04 -2.31
C THR A 10 5.19 3.69 -3.58
N LYS A 11 5.56 2.60 -4.26
CA LYS A 11 4.87 2.13 -5.48
C LYS A 11 3.41 1.75 -5.24
N ILE A 12 3.09 1.10 -4.12
CA ILE A 12 1.69 0.79 -3.75
C ILE A 12 0.87 2.07 -3.55
N ARG A 13 1.45 3.07 -2.90
CA ARG A 13 0.79 4.38 -2.68
C ARG A 13 0.56 5.10 -4.00
N GLU A 14 1.57 5.18 -4.85
CA GLU A 14 1.46 5.80 -6.17
C GLU A 14 0.43 5.07 -7.03
N ALA A 15 0.45 3.73 -7.04
CA ALA A 15 -0.56 2.95 -7.75
C ALA A 15 -1.98 3.24 -7.23
N ARG A 16 -2.19 3.34 -5.91
CA ARG A 16 -3.50 3.68 -5.32
C ARG A 16 -3.98 5.09 -5.68
N ASN A 17 -3.06 6.05 -5.85
CA ASN A 17 -3.41 7.42 -6.23
C ASN A 17 -3.61 7.56 -7.75
N ASN A 18 -2.83 6.84 -8.54
CA ASN A 18 -2.85 6.91 -10.00
C ASN A 18 -3.91 5.99 -10.63
N THR A 19 -4.39 5.00 -9.87
CA THR A 19 -5.39 4.03 -10.33
C THR A 19 -6.51 3.89 -9.30
N ASN A 20 -7.75 3.73 -9.76
CA ASN A 20 -8.90 3.41 -8.89
C ASN A 20 -8.90 1.92 -8.44
N GLU A 21 -7.73 1.26 -8.40
CA GLU A 21 -7.59 -0.13 -7.99
C GLU A 21 -7.95 -0.31 -6.52
N SER A 22 -8.79 -1.31 -6.22
CA SER A 22 -9.10 -1.73 -4.86
C SER A 22 -7.87 -2.27 -4.13
N THR A 23 -7.90 -2.26 -2.80
CA THR A 23 -6.84 -2.83 -1.95
C THR A 23 -6.51 -4.28 -2.30
N ARG A 24 -7.49 -5.05 -2.77
CA ARG A 24 -7.30 -6.44 -3.22
C ARG A 24 -6.52 -6.53 -4.53
N GLN A 25 -6.88 -5.69 -5.51
CA GLN A 25 -6.15 -5.61 -6.78
C GLN A 25 -4.70 -5.18 -6.58
N LEU A 26 -4.46 -4.21 -5.69
CA LEU A 26 -3.10 -3.80 -5.31
C LEU A 26 -2.32 -4.96 -4.65
N ALA A 27 -2.95 -5.73 -3.77
CA ALA A 27 -2.30 -6.89 -3.15
C ALA A 27 -1.88 -7.94 -4.18
N GLU A 28 -2.76 -8.26 -5.14
CA GLU A 28 -2.48 -9.20 -6.23
C GLU A 28 -1.39 -8.67 -7.17
N ARG A 29 -1.48 -7.41 -7.59
CA ARG A 29 -0.52 -6.74 -8.48
C ARG A 29 0.90 -6.74 -7.92
N PHE A 30 1.04 -6.42 -6.63
CA PHE A 30 2.34 -6.37 -5.95
C PHE A 30 2.76 -7.70 -5.33
N ARG A 31 1.96 -8.76 -5.47
CA ARG A 31 2.18 -10.10 -4.89
C ARG A 31 2.45 -10.04 -3.38
N VAL A 32 1.68 -9.21 -2.68
CA VAL A 32 1.75 -9.02 -1.22
C VAL A 32 0.42 -9.39 -0.57
N SER A 33 0.41 -9.57 0.75
CA SER A 33 -0.84 -9.86 1.46
C SER A 33 -1.78 -8.65 1.48
N TYR A 34 -3.09 -8.92 1.44
CA TYR A 34 -4.11 -7.89 1.63
C TYR A 34 -3.91 -7.12 2.95
N SER A 35 -3.59 -7.84 4.03
CA SER A 35 -3.35 -7.25 5.35
C SER A 35 -2.17 -6.26 5.36
N PHE A 36 -1.15 -6.51 4.55
CA PHE A 36 -0.02 -5.60 4.38
C PHE A 36 -0.45 -4.30 3.71
N VAL A 37 -1.13 -4.38 2.56
CA VAL A 37 -1.61 -3.20 1.82
C VAL A 37 -2.61 -2.40 2.67
N ASN A 38 -3.57 -3.08 3.31
CA ASN A 38 -4.56 -2.42 4.15
C ASN A 38 -3.92 -1.67 5.33
N ARG A 39 -2.98 -2.30 6.04
CA ARG A 39 -2.27 -1.64 7.15
C ARG A 39 -1.39 -0.48 6.66
N LEU A 40 -0.79 -0.62 5.48
CA LEU A 40 0.01 0.43 4.85
C LEU A 40 -0.85 1.66 4.52
N LEU A 41 -1.99 1.46 3.84
CA LEU A 41 -2.90 2.54 3.45
C LEU A 41 -3.50 3.25 4.68
N ARG A 42 -3.97 2.50 5.68
CA ARG A 42 -4.49 3.07 6.94
C ARG A 42 -3.46 3.94 7.65
N ARG A 43 -2.20 3.51 7.67
CA ARG A 43 -1.12 4.30 8.27
C ARG A 43 -0.88 5.59 7.49
N TYR A 44 -0.97 5.58 6.17
CA TYR A 44 -0.83 6.80 5.38
C TYR A 44 -2.00 7.78 5.62
N GLU A 45 -3.23 7.29 5.67
CA GLU A 45 -4.40 8.12 6.02
C GLU A 45 -4.25 8.75 7.41
N SER A 46 -3.83 7.97 8.40
CA SER A 46 -3.63 8.47 9.77
C SER A 46 -2.48 9.47 9.87
N THR A 47 -1.46 9.37 9.01
CA THR A 47 -0.29 10.27 9.03
C THR A 47 -0.55 11.57 8.25
N ASN A 48 -1.50 11.57 7.31
CA ASN A 48 -1.97 12.80 6.63
C ASN A 48 -2.98 13.60 7.47
N SER A 49 -3.40 13.10 8.64
CA SER A 49 -4.33 13.78 9.57
C SER A 49 -3.62 14.55 10.70
N VAL A 50 -2.39 15.03 10.48
CA VAL A 50 -1.67 15.92 11.42
C VAL A 50 -1.18 17.16 10.70
#